data_AF-A0A2G9NPD8-F1
#
_entry.id   AF-A0A2G9NPD8-F1
#
_cell.length_a   1.000
_cell.length_b   1.000
_cell.length_c   1.000
_cell.angle_alpha   90.00
_cell.angle_beta   90.00
_cell.angle_gamma   90.00
#
_symmetry.space_group_name_H-M   'P 1'
#
loop_
_entity.id
_entity.type
_entity.pdbx_description
1 polymer ?
#
loop_
_entity_poly.entity_id
_entity_poly.type
_entity_poly.pdbx_seq_one_letter_code
_entity_poly.pdbx_strand_id
1 'polypeptide(L)'
;MVNPSGKKLTQEQRNEIWRLYSEEGFNPTEISRIVGVSQSSAYVYSVGRKNGFNSPSEYQEYFIKERGFNSSKDYVDYLAKKKDFKSHVEYATHLRRKKGVKPRKIKLKKINSEYQNNLKKLANNDGYSEIRLYKNVVRESNIFGRALLWRIHEVGMNQEKFAEKVEMDFTAISRYIHGRAFPNEKNFKRIWNELGISYNTLEEFLEDI
;
A
#
# COMPACT_ATOMS: atom_id res chain seq x y z
N MET A 1 13.48 -22.73 18.08
CA MET A 1 13.59 -21.65 17.08
C MET A 1 12.18 -21.16 16.75
N VAL A 2 11.84 -19.93 17.13
CA VAL A 2 10.49 -19.37 16.92
C VAL A 2 10.40 -18.86 15.48
N ASN A 3 9.46 -19.37 14.71
CA ASN A 3 9.24 -18.96 13.32
C ASN A 3 8.87 -17.45 13.29
N PRO A 4 9.69 -16.57 12.70
CA PRO A 4 9.44 -15.14 12.72
C PRO A 4 8.14 -14.84 11.94
N SER A 5 7.27 -14.07 12.59
CA SER A 5 5.95 -13.65 12.12
C SER A 5 5.99 -13.16 10.66
N GLY A 6 5.62 -14.03 9.71
CA GLY A 6 5.54 -13.67 8.29
C GLY A 6 5.73 -14.82 7.29
N LYS A 7 6.31 -15.96 7.68
CA LYS A 7 6.43 -17.13 6.78
C LYS A 7 5.12 -17.93 6.73
N LYS A 8 4.63 -18.22 5.50
CA LYS A 8 3.51 -19.16 5.29
C LYS A 8 3.92 -20.55 5.78
N LEU A 9 3.02 -21.26 6.47
CA LEU A 9 3.25 -22.64 6.90
C LEU A 9 3.50 -23.56 5.71
N THR A 10 4.49 -24.44 5.85
CA THR A 10 4.77 -25.49 4.86
C THR A 10 3.64 -26.53 4.84
N GLN A 11 3.53 -27.29 3.76
CA GLN A 11 2.53 -28.35 3.68
C GLN A 11 2.75 -29.43 4.74
N GLU A 12 4.02 -29.77 5.01
CA GLU A 12 4.43 -30.68 6.08
C GLU A 12 3.92 -30.22 7.45
N GLN A 13 4.13 -28.94 7.79
CA GLN A 13 3.65 -28.38 9.06
C GLN A 13 2.12 -28.47 9.19
N ARG A 14 1.38 -28.25 8.10
CA ARG A 14 -0.09 -28.35 8.11
C ARG A 14 -0.57 -29.79 8.28
N ASN A 15 0.10 -30.73 7.61
CA ASN A 15 -0.21 -32.14 7.73
C ASN A 15 0.10 -32.64 9.14
N GLU A 16 1.21 -32.20 9.72
CA GLU A 16 1.61 -32.57 11.08
C GLU A 16 0.66 -32.00 12.14
N ILE A 17 0.24 -30.74 11.99
CA ILE A 17 -0.80 -30.15 12.86
C ILE A 17 -2.09 -30.98 12.82
N TRP A 18 -2.51 -31.42 11.63
CA TRP A 18 -3.72 -32.23 11.48
C TRP A 18 -3.55 -33.60 12.13
N ARG A 19 -2.42 -34.28 11.88
CA ARG A 19 -2.09 -35.59 12.46
C ARG A 19 -2.12 -35.57 13.98
N LEU A 20 -1.41 -34.61 14.60
CA LEU A 20 -1.38 -34.44 16.06
C LEU A 20 -2.77 -34.20 16.66
N TYR A 21 -3.64 -33.52 15.93
CA TYR A 21 -5.01 -33.27 16.37
C TYR A 21 -5.94 -34.47 16.18
N SER A 22 -5.95 -35.08 14.99
CA SER A 22 -6.92 -36.11 14.62
C SER A 22 -6.56 -37.50 15.13
N GLU A 23 -5.27 -37.82 15.24
CA GLU A 23 -4.78 -39.16 15.61
C GLU A 23 -4.31 -39.20 17.06
N GLU A 24 -3.63 -38.15 17.53
CA GLU A 24 -3.03 -38.11 18.87
C GLU A 24 -3.87 -37.32 19.89
N GLY A 25 -4.90 -36.60 19.43
CA GLY A 25 -5.85 -35.91 20.32
C GLY A 25 -5.29 -34.67 21.03
N PHE A 26 -4.14 -34.14 20.60
CA PHE A 26 -3.57 -32.94 21.19
C PHE A 26 -4.46 -31.72 20.96
N ASN A 27 -4.53 -30.83 21.95
CA ASN A 27 -5.24 -29.57 21.78
C ASN A 27 -4.40 -28.55 20.98
N PRO A 28 -5.02 -27.54 20.35
CA PRO A 28 -4.30 -26.56 19.54
C PRO A 28 -3.17 -25.81 20.26
N THR A 29 -3.26 -25.65 21.58
CA THR A 29 -2.22 -25.01 22.38
C THR A 29 -0.98 -25.89 22.47
N GLU A 30 -1.15 -27.20 22.69
CA GLU A 30 -0.05 -28.17 22.70
C GLU A 30 0.60 -28.29 21.32
N ILE A 31 -0.23 -28.43 20.27
CA ILE A 31 0.24 -28.51 18.89
C ILE A 31 1.07 -27.29 18.51
N SER A 32 0.65 -26.09 18.93
CA SER A 32 1.41 -24.85 18.65
C SER A 32 2.83 -24.89 19.21
N ARG A 33 3.01 -25.50 20.39
CA ARG A 33 4.31 -25.64 21.06
C ARG A 33 5.16 -26.72 20.40
N ILE A 34 4.55 -27.85 20.05
CA ILE A 34 5.21 -29.00 19.41
C ILE A 34 5.74 -28.61 18.01
N VAL A 35 4.88 -28.04 17.17
CA VAL A 35 5.21 -27.74 15.76
C VAL A 35 5.95 -26.40 15.63
N GLY A 36 5.95 -25.57 16.69
CA GLY A 36 6.60 -24.26 16.68
C GLY A 36 5.87 -23.22 15.82
N VAL A 37 4.54 -23.21 15.91
CA VAL A 37 3.65 -22.34 15.12
C VAL A 37 2.78 -21.47 16.02
N SER A 38 2.11 -20.45 15.45
CA SER A 38 1.18 -19.65 16.25
C SER A 38 -0.02 -20.49 16.70
N GLN A 39 -0.57 -20.21 17.88
CA GLN A 39 -1.79 -20.86 18.37
C GLN A 39 -2.96 -20.73 17.39
N SER A 40 -3.11 -19.57 16.76
CA SER A 40 -4.14 -19.35 15.73
C SER A 40 -3.96 -20.28 14.53
N SER A 41 -2.72 -20.47 14.06
CA SER A 41 -2.42 -21.40 12.98
C SER A 41 -2.71 -22.85 13.36
N ALA A 42 -2.27 -23.26 14.57
CA ALA A 42 -2.55 -24.59 15.08
C ALA A 42 -4.07 -24.83 15.15
N TYR A 43 -4.85 -23.87 15.68
CA TYR A 43 -6.31 -23.97 15.76
C TYR A 43 -6.98 -24.10 14.38
N VAL A 44 -6.59 -23.27 13.41
CA VAL A 44 -7.22 -23.33 12.09
C VAL A 44 -6.92 -24.64 11.37
N TYR A 45 -5.67 -25.11 11.37
CA TYR A 45 -5.31 -26.34 10.66
C TYR A 45 -5.69 -27.63 11.42
N SER A 46 -6.25 -27.50 12.64
CA SER A 46 -6.81 -28.59 13.43
C SER A 46 -8.35 -28.48 13.49
N VAL A 47 -8.88 -27.75 14.47
CA VAL A 47 -10.31 -27.56 14.71
C VAL A 47 -11.00 -26.90 13.53
N GLY A 48 -10.38 -25.86 12.95
CA GLY A 48 -10.92 -25.17 11.77
C GLY A 48 -11.08 -26.13 10.58
N ARG A 49 -10.06 -26.94 10.32
CA ARG A 49 -10.08 -27.96 9.27
C ARG A 49 -11.15 -29.03 9.50
N LYS A 50 -11.34 -29.47 10.75
CA LYS A 50 -12.45 -30.38 11.11
C LYS A 50 -13.82 -29.78 10.78
N ASN A 51 -13.96 -28.46 10.92
CA ASN A 51 -15.18 -27.72 10.63
C ASN A 51 -15.27 -27.23 9.17
N GLY A 52 -14.44 -27.76 8.26
CA GLY A 52 -14.50 -27.47 6.83
C GLY A 52 -13.66 -26.28 6.34
N PHE A 53 -12.90 -25.62 7.21
CA PHE A 53 -12.07 -24.47 6.82
C PHE A 53 -10.67 -24.92 6.37
N ASN A 54 -10.26 -24.52 5.17
CA ASN A 54 -8.98 -24.93 4.57
C ASN A 54 -7.85 -23.93 4.82
N SER A 55 -8.16 -22.73 5.30
CA SER A 55 -7.16 -21.70 5.58
C SER A 55 -7.53 -20.74 6.72
N PRO A 56 -6.51 -20.09 7.35
CA PRO A 56 -6.75 -19.02 8.32
C PRO A 56 -7.59 -17.87 7.78
N SER A 57 -7.41 -17.51 6.51
CA SER A 57 -8.17 -16.44 5.84
C SER A 57 -9.65 -16.81 5.73
N GLU A 58 -9.96 -18.03 5.32
CA GLU A 58 -11.33 -18.54 5.19
C GLU A 58 -12.05 -18.58 6.54
N TYR A 59 -11.39 -19.10 7.58
CA TYR A 59 -11.93 -19.09 8.94
C TYR A 59 -12.14 -17.66 9.47
N GLN A 60 -11.18 -16.77 9.21
CA GLN A 60 -11.25 -15.38 9.64
C GLN A 60 -12.42 -14.65 8.95
N GLU A 61 -12.62 -14.86 7.65
CA GLU A 61 -13.76 -14.30 6.91
C GLU A 61 -15.09 -14.80 7.44
N TYR A 62 -15.21 -16.11 7.68
CA TYR A 62 -16.40 -16.69 8.32
C TYR A 62 -16.69 -16.04 9.69
N PHE A 63 -15.68 -15.96 10.55
CA PHE A 63 -15.81 -15.37 11.89
C PHE A 63 -16.20 -13.89 11.88
N ILE A 64 -15.70 -13.12 10.90
CA ILE A 64 -16.06 -11.71 10.71
C ILE A 64 -17.53 -11.59 10.30
N LYS A 65 -17.98 -12.43 9.36
CA LYS A 65 -19.37 -12.46 8.88
C LYS A 65 -20.35 -12.89 9.97
N GLU A 66 -20.01 -13.93 10.75
CA GLU A 66 -20.79 -14.38 11.92
C GLU A 66 -20.99 -13.27 12.96
N ARG A 67 -20.03 -12.34 13.05
CA ARG A 67 -20.13 -11.17 13.94
C ARG A 67 -20.89 -9.99 13.33
N GLY A 68 -21.51 -10.18 12.16
CA GLY A 68 -22.31 -9.17 11.47
C GLY A 68 -21.49 -8.13 10.70
N PHE A 69 -20.22 -8.41 10.40
CA PHE A 69 -19.36 -7.49 9.64
C PHE A 69 -19.17 -7.98 8.20
N ASN A 70 -19.21 -7.05 7.25
CA ASN A 70 -19.06 -7.35 5.83
C ASN A 70 -17.60 -7.48 5.38
N SER A 71 -16.66 -6.93 6.15
CA SER A 71 -15.24 -7.00 5.84
C SER A 71 -14.36 -6.99 7.09
N SER A 72 -13.13 -7.50 6.94
CA SER A 72 -12.12 -7.41 8.01
C SER A 72 -11.80 -5.96 8.37
N LYS A 73 -11.93 -5.03 7.42
CA LYS A 73 -11.70 -3.61 7.69
C LYS A 73 -12.77 -3.06 8.63
N ASP A 74 -14.04 -3.36 8.36
CA ASP A 74 -15.16 -2.89 9.18
C ASP A 74 -15.05 -3.42 10.61
N TYR A 75 -14.71 -4.70 10.75
CA TYR A 75 -14.51 -5.32 12.06
C TYR A 75 -13.35 -4.66 12.84
N VAL A 76 -12.22 -4.41 12.17
CA VAL A 76 -11.03 -3.81 12.80
C VAL A 76 -11.26 -2.33 13.14
N ASP A 77 -11.98 -1.58 12.30
CA ASP A 77 -12.41 -0.21 12.61
C ASP A 77 -13.41 -0.18 13.78
N TYR A 78 -14.32 -1.15 13.88
CA TYR A 78 -15.22 -1.30 15.03
C TYR A 78 -14.44 -1.53 16.35
N LEU A 79 -13.44 -2.41 16.34
CA LEU A 79 -12.61 -2.65 17.53
C LEU A 79 -11.84 -1.40 17.97
N ALA A 80 -11.40 -0.57 17.02
CA ALA A 80 -10.74 0.69 17.31
C ALA A 80 -11.71 1.71 17.92
N LYS A 81 -12.93 1.82 17.37
CA LYS A 81 -14.01 2.66 17.92
C LYS A 81 -14.41 2.26 19.32
N LYS A 82 -14.46 0.96 19.62
CA LYS A 82 -14.70 0.45 20.99
C LYS A 82 -13.60 0.84 22.00
N LYS A 83 -12.44 1.27 21.51
CA LYS A 83 -11.32 1.77 22.32
C LYS A 83 -11.20 3.31 22.25
N ASP A 84 -12.28 3.98 21.84
CA ASP A 84 -12.36 5.44 21.71
C ASP A 84 -11.44 6.05 20.63
N PHE A 85 -11.10 5.28 19.59
CA PHE A 85 -10.39 5.77 18.40
C PHE A 85 -11.34 5.90 17.21
N LYS A 86 -11.19 6.92 16.37
CA LYS A 86 -12.08 7.18 15.22
C LYS A 86 -11.94 6.10 14.13
N SER A 87 -10.76 5.48 14.02
CA SER A 87 -10.47 4.41 13.05
C SER A 87 -9.33 3.51 13.54
N HIS A 88 -9.17 2.34 12.91
CA HIS A 88 -8.03 1.47 13.20
C HIS A 88 -6.69 2.11 12.87
N VAL A 89 -6.64 3.03 11.89
CA VAL A 89 -5.42 3.75 11.50
C VAL A 89 -4.97 4.64 12.66
N GLU A 90 -5.91 5.34 13.30
CA GLU A 90 -5.64 6.16 14.46
C GLU A 90 -5.16 5.31 15.64
N TYR A 91 -5.84 4.19 15.91
CA TYR A 91 -5.43 3.26 16.96
C TYR A 91 -4.02 2.69 16.72
N ALA A 92 -3.72 2.27 15.49
CA ALA A 92 -2.39 1.79 15.10
C ALA A 92 -1.32 2.88 15.26
N THR A 93 -1.65 4.13 14.95
CA THR A 93 -0.76 5.30 15.16
C THR A 93 -0.46 5.49 16.63
N HIS A 94 -1.49 5.45 17.47
CA HIS A 94 -1.36 5.55 18.93
C HIS A 94 -0.43 4.45 19.47
N LEU A 95 -0.63 3.19 19.07
CA LEU A 95 0.22 2.07 19.48
C LEU A 95 1.67 2.24 19.06
N ARG A 96 1.93 2.73 17.84
CA ARG A 96 3.29 2.99 17.34
C ARG A 96 3.99 4.09 18.12
N ARG A 97 3.27 5.18 18.42
CA ARG A 97 3.78 6.28 19.26
C ARG A 97 4.09 5.79 20.68
N LYS A 98 3.19 5.01 21.29
CA LYS A 98 3.38 4.39 22.61
C LYS A 98 4.62 3.48 22.66
N LYS A 99 4.92 2.78 21.55
CA LYS A 99 6.12 1.96 21.39
C LYS A 99 7.39 2.74 21.03
N GLY A 100 7.35 4.08 21.00
CA GLY A 100 8.50 4.91 20.61
C GLY A 100 8.89 4.82 19.14
N VAL A 101 8.07 4.20 18.29
CA VAL A 101 8.34 4.06 16.86
C VAL A 101 8.05 5.39 16.19
N LYS A 102 9.11 6.16 15.88
CA LYS A 102 8.99 7.42 15.15
C LYS A 102 8.40 7.16 13.74
N PRO A 103 7.49 8.02 13.25
CA PRO A 103 7.07 7.99 11.86
C PRO A 103 8.31 8.04 10.95
N ARG A 104 8.32 7.23 9.89
CA ARG A 104 9.42 7.22 8.92
C ARG A 104 9.41 8.58 8.21
N LYS A 105 10.33 9.48 8.58
CA LYS A 105 10.53 10.74 7.85
C LYS A 105 11.02 10.41 6.44
N ILE A 106 10.13 10.48 5.46
CA ILE A 106 10.51 10.38 4.05
C ILE A 106 11.24 11.68 3.71
N LYS A 107 12.54 11.62 3.40
CA LYS A 107 13.28 12.78 2.90
C LYS A 107 12.81 13.06 1.46
N LEU A 108 11.84 13.96 1.30
CA LEU A 108 11.27 14.40 0.01
C LEU A 108 12.25 15.19 -0.89
N LYS A 109 13.57 15.11 -0.66
CA LYS A 109 14.63 16.02 -1.17
C LYS A 109 14.76 16.16 -2.71
N LYS A 110 13.87 15.56 -3.53
CA LYS A 110 13.90 15.65 -5.00
C LYS A 110 12.58 16.10 -5.66
N ILE A 111 11.52 16.37 -4.88
CA ILE A 111 10.24 16.81 -5.43
C ILE A 111 10.17 18.35 -5.36
N ASN A 112 9.72 19.00 -6.43
CA ASN A 112 9.57 20.46 -6.57
C ASN A 112 8.99 21.10 -5.29
N SER A 113 9.57 22.20 -4.79
CA SER A 113 9.22 22.83 -3.50
C SER A 113 7.77 23.30 -3.44
N GLU A 114 7.21 23.71 -4.58
CA GLU A 114 5.80 24.10 -4.73
C GLU A 114 4.87 22.89 -4.50
N TYR A 115 5.23 21.75 -5.09
CA TYR A 115 4.52 20.49 -4.92
C TYR A 115 4.65 19.95 -3.48
N GLN A 116 5.81 20.11 -2.83
CA GLN A 116 5.96 19.81 -1.40
C GLN A 116 5.06 20.66 -0.49
N ASN A 117 4.83 21.93 -0.84
CA ASN A 117 3.98 22.82 -0.05
C ASN A 117 2.50 22.46 -0.20
N ASN A 118 2.06 22.08 -1.40
CA ASN A 118 0.71 21.55 -1.62
C ASN A 118 0.50 20.22 -0.87
N LEU A 119 1.51 19.35 -0.83
CA LEU A 119 1.48 18.11 -0.05
C LEU A 119 1.38 18.35 1.47
N LYS A 120 2.11 19.34 2.00
CA LYS A 120 2.02 19.70 3.43
C LYS A 120 0.64 20.23 3.79
N LYS A 121 0.01 21.03 2.92
CA LYS A 121 -1.36 21.53 3.13
C LYS A 121 -2.38 20.38 3.18
N LEU A 122 -2.27 19.40 2.29
CA LEU A 122 -3.14 18.21 2.25
C LEU A 122 -2.88 17.23 3.42
N ALA A 123 -1.62 17.12 3.87
CA ALA A 123 -1.22 16.19 4.91
C ALA A 123 -1.68 16.58 6.33
N ASN A 124 -1.97 17.86 6.57
CA ASN A 124 -2.32 18.37 7.90
C ASN A 124 -3.67 17.87 8.45
N ASN A 125 -4.44 17.07 7.71
CA ASN A 125 -5.75 16.55 8.16
C ASN A 125 -5.71 15.23 8.94
N ASP A 126 -4.64 14.44 8.87
CA ASP A 126 -4.46 13.22 9.67
C ASP A 126 -3.06 12.62 9.50
N GLY A 127 -2.28 12.44 10.58
CA GLY A 127 -0.84 12.12 10.55
C GLY A 127 -0.38 10.78 9.92
N TYR A 128 -1.25 10.07 9.19
CA TYR A 128 -0.94 8.95 8.31
C TYR A 128 -0.98 9.32 6.81
N SER A 129 -1.41 10.55 6.51
CA SER A 129 -1.54 11.15 5.19
C SER A 129 -0.22 11.19 4.44
N GLU A 130 0.89 11.59 5.05
CA GLU A 130 2.16 11.84 4.33
C GLU A 130 2.71 10.62 3.57
N ILE A 131 2.60 9.41 4.13
CA ILE A 131 3.09 8.18 3.45
C ILE A 131 2.14 7.76 2.33
N ARG A 132 0.83 7.87 2.54
CA ARG A 132 -0.18 7.52 1.53
C ARG A 132 -0.17 8.55 0.39
N LEU A 133 -0.10 9.83 0.73
CA LEU A 133 0.12 10.93 -0.20
C LEU A 133 1.42 10.72 -0.97
N TYR A 134 2.54 10.42 -0.31
CA TYR A 134 3.80 10.13 -1.01
C TYR A 134 3.68 8.93 -1.97
N LYS A 135 3.00 7.85 -1.58
CA LYS A 135 2.78 6.69 -2.47
C LYS A 135 1.91 7.06 -3.66
N ASN A 136 0.86 7.84 -3.45
CA ASN A 136 -0.03 8.32 -4.53
C ASN A 136 0.74 9.25 -5.47
N VAL A 137 1.53 10.18 -4.94
CA VAL A 137 2.40 11.08 -5.72
C VAL A 137 3.41 10.32 -6.57
N VAL A 138 4.08 9.32 -5.98
CA VAL A 138 5.03 8.47 -6.73
C VAL A 138 4.27 7.71 -7.81
N ARG A 139 3.06 7.23 -7.53
CA ARG A 139 2.21 6.57 -8.52
C ARG A 139 1.82 7.52 -9.66
N GLU A 140 1.28 8.71 -9.35
CA GLU A 140 0.89 9.74 -10.31
C GLU A 140 2.08 10.22 -11.15
N SER A 141 3.24 10.47 -10.52
CA SER A 141 4.46 10.87 -11.23
C SER A 141 4.96 9.77 -12.17
N ASN A 142 4.83 8.50 -11.79
CA ASN A 142 5.16 7.37 -12.66
C ASN A 142 4.15 7.21 -13.81
N ILE A 143 2.85 7.40 -13.55
CA ILE A 143 1.80 7.37 -14.58
C ILE A 143 2.05 8.47 -15.60
N PHE A 144 2.24 9.71 -15.12
CA PHE A 144 2.62 10.86 -15.93
C PHE A 144 3.86 10.59 -16.77
N GLY A 145 4.95 10.14 -16.13
CA GLY A 145 6.22 9.91 -16.82
C GLY A 145 6.13 8.88 -17.94
N ARG A 146 5.35 7.82 -17.73
CA ARG A 146 5.11 6.79 -18.75
C ARG A 146 4.23 7.29 -19.89
N ALA A 147 3.16 8.01 -19.57
CA ALA A 147 2.28 8.61 -20.58
C ALA A 147 3.05 9.63 -21.45
N LEU A 148 3.86 10.48 -20.81
CA LEU A 148 4.73 11.43 -21.49
C LEU A 148 5.70 10.73 -22.46
N LEU A 149 6.44 9.73 -21.98
CA LEU A 149 7.38 8.98 -22.83
C LEU A 149 6.68 8.31 -24.01
N TRP A 150 5.54 7.66 -23.74
CA TRP A 150 4.76 6.99 -24.79
C TRP A 150 4.32 7.98 -25.87
N ARG A 151 3.78 9.14 -25.47
CA ARG A 151 3.31 10.15 -26.40
C ARG A 151 4.43 10.81 -27.20
N ILE A 152 5.59 11.07 -26.59
CA ILE A 152 6.80 11.55 -27.28
C ILE A 152 7.19 10.59 -28.41
N HIS A 153 7.17 9.29 -28.14
CA HIS A 153 7.48 8.26 -29.16
C HIS A 153 6.39 8.16 -30.24
N GLU A 154 5.12 8.28 -29.87
CA GLU A 154 3.99 8.24 -30.80
C GLU A 154 4.06 9.37 -31.84
N VAL A 155 4.47 10.57 -31.42
CA VAL A 155 4.69 11.70 -32.34
C VAL A 155 6.06 11.67 -33.03
N GLY A 156 6.78 10.55 -32.94
CA GLY A 156 8.05 10.32 -33.63
C GLY A 156 9.22 11.16 -33.11
N MET A 157 9.14 11.65 -31.87
CA MET A 157 10.21 12.41 -31.24
C MET A 157 11.03 11.53 -30.29
N ASN A 158 12.27 11.95 -30.04
CA ASN A 158 13.09 11.46 -28.95
C ASN A 158 13.09 12.49 -27.80
N GLN A 159 13.60 12.08 -26.64
CA GLN A 159 13.56 12.92 -25.45
C GLN A 159 14.35 14.23 -25.59
N GLU A 160 15.49 14.21 -26.28
CA GLU A 160 16.34 15.39 -26.50
C GLU A 160 15.62 16.43 -27.36
N LYS A 161 15.13 16.01 -28.53
CA LYS A 161 14.35 16.87 -29.44
C LYS A 161 13.09 17.41 -28.79
N PHE A 162 12.43 16.60 -27.96
CA PHE A 162 11.27 17.06 -27.21
C PHE A 162 11.63 18.13 -26.18
N ALA A 163 12.72 17.93 -25.42
CA ALA A 163 13.19 18.89 -24.43
C ALA A 163 13.52 20.25 -25.06
N GLU A 164 14.16 20.25 -26.23
CA GLU A 164 14.42 21.46 -27.03
C GLU A 164 13.12 22.17 -27.42
N LYS A 165 12.14 21.43 -27.95
CA LYS A 165 10.85 21.99 -28.37
C LYS A 165 10.07 22.65 -27.23
N VAL A 166 10.04 22.04 -26.04
CA VAL A 166 9.39 22.62 -24.87
C VAL A 166 10.30 23.60 -24.12
N GLU A 167 11.47 23.93 -24.67
CA GLU A 167 12.54 24.74 -24.06
C GLU A 167 12.75 24.41 -22.58
N MET A 168 12.91 23.12 -22.28
CA MET A 168 13.23 22.62 -20.95
C MET A 168 14.58 21.93 -20.96
N ASP A 169 15.25 21.96 -19.81
CA ASP A 169 16.45 21.17 -19.59
C ASP A 169 16.14 19.67 -19.78
N PHE A 170 17.00 18.99 -20.53
CA PHE A 170 16.88 17.55 -20.78
C PHE A 170 16.78 16.75 -19.48
N THR A 171 17.53 17.15 -18.44
CA THR A 171 17.49 16.48 -17.13
C THR A 171 16.14 16.65 -16.44
N ALA A 172 15.46 17.79 -16.64
CA ALA A 172 14.10 18.00 -16.13
C ALA A 172 13.12 17.02 -16.78
N ILE A 173 13.11 16.94 -18.12
CA ILE A 173 12.27 15.99 -18.86
C ILE A 173 12.58 14.54 -18.45
N SER A 174 13.87 14.19 -18.31
CA SER A 174 14.29 12.87 -17.84
C SER A 174 13.72 12.56 -16.46
N ARG A 175 13.77 13.50 -15.53
CA ARG A 175 13.24 13.30 -14.17
C ARG A 175 11.73 13.11 -14.18
N TYR A 176 11.00 13.79 -15.06
CA TYR A 176 9.56 13.60 -15.19
C TYR A 176 9.21 12.23 -15.77
N ILE A 177 9.86 11.82 -16.87
CA ILE A 177 9.67 10.51 -17.50
C ILE A 177 9.89 9.35 -16.52
N HIS A 178 10.91 9.47 -15.67
CA HIS A 178 11.24 8.43 -14.69
C HIS A 178 10.47 8.57 -13.36
N GLY A 179 9.46 9.45 -13.29
CA GLY A 179 8.64 9.67 -12.08
C GLY A 179 9.44 10.17 -10.87
N ARG A 180 10.61 10.77 -11.09
CA ARG A 180 11.50 11.30 -10.05
C ARG A 180 11.16 12.74 -9.66
N ALA A 181 10.43 13.44 -10.50
CA ALA A 181 9.89 14.77 -10.29
C ALA A 181 8.55 14.91 -11.02
N PHE A 182 7.80 15.95 -10.65
CA PHE A 182 6.56 16.33 -11.32
C PHE A 182 6.70 17.76 -11.85
N PRO A 183 6.28 18.06 -13.10
CA PRO A 183 6.34 19.43 -13.63
C PRO A 183 5.41 20.36 -12.83
N ASN A 184 5.77 21.63 -12.71
CA ASN A 184 4.80 22.64 -12.25
C ASN A 184 3.72 22.86 -13.33
N GLU A 185 2.66 23.58 -12.98
CA GLU A 185 1.50 23.78 -13.86
C GLU A 185 1.89 24.42 -15.22
N LYS A 186 2.78 25.42 -15.19
CA LYS A 186 3.31 26.05 -16.41
C LYS A 186 3.98 25.03 -17.33
N ASN A 187 4.86 24.20 -16.77
CA ASN A 187 5.59 23.19 -17.52
C ASN A 187 4.69 22.05 -17.97
N PHE A 188 3.70 21.65 -17.15
CA PHE A 188 2.72 20.62 -17.47
C PHE A 188 1.90 21.01 -18.72
N LYS A 189 1.34 22.23 -18.73
CA LYS A 189 0.59 22.75 -19.88
C LYS A 189 1.45 22.80 -21.14
N ARG A 190 2.69 23.27 -21.00
CA ARG A 190 3.63 23.35 -22.13
C ARG A 190 3.93 21.97 -22.74
N ILE A 191 4.15 20.97 -21.88
CA ILE A 191 4.42 19.59 -22.30
C ILE A 191 3.24 19.03 -23.11
N TRP A 192 2.02 19.13 -22.60
CA TRP A 192 0.87 18.54 -23.28
C TRP A 192 0.44 19.30 -24.53
N ASN A 193 0.51 20.63 -24.52
CA ASN A 193 0.23 21.44 -25.70
C ASN A 193 1.17 21.08 -26.87
N GLU A 194 2.46 20.88 -26.61
CA GLU A 194 3.41 20.45 -27.64
C GLU A 194 3.10 19.04 -28.18
N LEU A 195 2.47 18.20 -27.38
CA LEU A 195 2.02 16.86 -27.76
C LEU A 195 0.61 16.84 -28.38
N GLY A 196 0.01 18.03 -28.60
CA GLY A 196 -1.31 18.20 -29.20
C GLY A 196 -2.47 17.81 -28.28
N ILE A 197 -2.26 17.80 -26.96
CA ILE A 197 -3.28 17.45 -25.97
C ILE A 197 -3.51 18.65 -25.04
N SER A 198 -4.77 19.03 -24.84
CA SER A 198 -5.14 20.21 -24.05
C SER A 198 -5.41 19.87 -22.58
N TYR A 199 -4.50 19.14 -21.91
CA TYR A 199 -4.59 18.98 -20.46
C TYR A 199 -4.13 20.26 -19.76
N ASN A 200 -5.07 20.92 -19.08
CA ASN A 200 -4.82 22.14 -18.32
C ASN A 200 -4.38 21.84 -16.89
N THR A 201 -4.83 20.71 -16.32
CA THR A 201 -4.54 20.32 -14.93
C THR A 201 -4.14 18.85 -14.83
N LEU A 202 -3.54 18.50 -13.68
CA LEU A 202 -3.23 17.10 -13.36
C LEU A 202 -4.51 16.28 -13.21
N GLU A 203 -5.56 16.88 -12.65
CA GLU A 203 -6.87 16.24 -12.46
C GLU A 203 -7.46 15.80 -13.80
N GLU A 204 -7.49 16.69 -14.81
CA GLU A 204 -7.97 16.35 -16.15
C GLU A 204 -7.19 15.18 -16.77
N PHE A 205 -5.86 15.18 -16.61
CA PHE A 205 -5.02 14.08 -17.10
C PHE A 205 -5.30 12.76 -16.37
N LEU A 206 -5.54 12.78 -15.06
CA LEU A 206 -5.79 11.56 -14.28
C LEU A 206 -7.19 11.00 -14.49
N GLU A 207 -8.16 11.82 -14.89
CA GLU A 207 -9.52 11.38 -15.22
C GLU A 207 -9.57 10.56 -16.53
N ASP A 208 -8.63 10.80 -17.43
CA ASP A 208 -8.56 10.16 -18.76
C ASP A 208 -7.82 8.81 -18.78
N ILE A 209 -7.30 8.31 -17.64
CA ILE A 209 -6.43 7.10 -17.54
C ILE A 209 -7.03 6.05 -16.61
#